data_AF-A0A2K4ZNC6-F1
#
_entry.id   AF-A0A2K4ZNC6-F1
#
_cell.length_a   1.000
_cell.length_b   1.000
_cell.length_c   1.000
_cell.angle_alpha   90.00
_cell.angle_beta   90.00
_cell.angle_gamma   90.00
#
_symmetry.space_group_name_H-M   'P 1'
#
loop_
_entity.id
_entity.type
_entity.pdbx_description
1 polymer ?
#
loop_
_entity_poly.entity_id
_entity_poly.type
_entity_poly.pdbx_seq_one_letter_code
_entity_poly.pdbx_strand_id
1 'polypeptide(L)' 'MDDRKLTVYNGRGAFKKSPPQILLQGNWLEQAGFSAGDKITVKCQQGQLVITKDRTRADLRE' A
#
# COMPACT_ATOMS: atom_id res chain seq x y z
N MET A 1 4.66 8.50 14.98
CA MET A 1 4.58 7.70 13.74
C MET A 1 5.97 7.16 13.51
N ASP A 2 6.13 5.85 13.53
CA ASP A 2 7.43 5.22 13.28
C ASP A 2 7.66 5.01 11.79
N ASP A 3 8.81 5.45 11.29
CA ASP A 3 9.23 5.19 9.93
C ASP A 3 9.52 3.70 9.73
N ARG A 4 8.89 3.10 8.71
CA ARG A 4 9.15 1.72 8.31
C ARG A 4 10.07 1.72 7.10
N LYS A 5 11.30 1.23 7.27
CA LYS A 5 12.26 1.04 6.17
C LYS A 5 11.94 -0.26 5.44
N LEU A 6 11.63 -0.15 4.16
CA LEU A 6 11.34 -1.28 3.28
C LEU A 6 12.27 -1.23 2.07
N THR A 7 12.47 -2.39 1.46
CA THR A 7 13.30 -2.52 0.25
C THR A 7 12.40 -2.85 -0.95
N VAL A 8 12.72 -2.26 -2.09
CA VAL A 8 12.10 -2.64 -3.37
C VAL A 8 12.76 -3.95 -3.83
N TYR A 9 11.96 -5.00 -4.04
CA TYR A 9 12.44 -6.29 -4.48
C TYR A 9 12.00 -6.58 -5.92
N ASN A 10 12.61 -7.59 -6.53
CA ASN A 10 12.07 -8.16 -7.75
C ASN A 10 10.85 -9.04 -7.42
N GLY A 11 9.74 -8.77 -8.10
CA GLY A 11 8.50 -9.51 -7.96
C GLY A 11 8.69 -10.97 -8.34
N ARG A 12 8.05 -11.85 -7.57
CA ARG A 12 8.10 -13.30 -7.77
C ARG A 12 6.91 -13.75 -8.60
N GLY A 13 7.13 -14.58 -9.61
CA GLY A 13 6.09 -15.11 -10.50
C GLY A 13 6.63 -15.55 -11.84
N ALA A 14 5.76 -16.08 -12.71
CA ALA A 14 6.10 -16.48 -14.07
C ALA A 14 6.23 -15.27 -15.01
N PHE A 15 7.07 -14.30 -14.64
CA PHE A 15 7.37 -13.12 -15.46
C PHE A 15 8.61 -13.39 -16.32
N LYS A 16 8.59 -12.97 -17.60
CA LYS A 16 9.81 -12.95 -18.43
C LYS A 16 10.92 -12.10 -17.81
N LYS A 17 10.54 -11.02 -17.12
CA LYS A 17 11.41 -10.17 -16.31
C LYS A 17 10.64 -9.78 -15.05
N SER A 18 11.19 -10.06 -13.88
CA SER A 18 10.57 -9.69 -12.61
C SER A 18 10.42 -8.17 -12.50
N PRO A 19 9.19 -7.64 -12.32
CA PRO A 19 8.99 -6.21 -12.11
C PRO A 19 9.44 -5.79 -10.71
N PRO A 20 9.75 -4.51 -10.45
CA PRO A 20 9.97 -4.01 -9.10
C PRO A 20 8.67 -4.12 -8.27
N GLN A 21 8.79 -4.52 -7.01
CA GLN A 21 7.69 -4.73 -6.08
C GLN A 21 8.04 -4.19 -4.69
N ILE A 22 7.07 -3.51 -4.07
CA ILE A 22 7.10 -3.13 -2.65
C ILE A 22 6.10 -4.02 -1.92
N LEU A 23 6.54 -4.63 -0.82
CA LEU A 23 5.70 -5.51 -0.01
C LEU A 23 5.33 -4.80 1.30
N LEU A 24 4.06 -4.39 1.40
CA LEU A 24 3.49 -3.79 2.61
C LEU A 24 2.73 -4.88 3.36
N GLN A 25 3.34 -5.45 4.40
CA GLN A 25 2.75 -6.54 5.19
C GLN A 25 3.09 -6.40 6.67
N GLY A 26 2.16 -6.82 7.53
CA GLY A 26 2.32 -6.90 8.98
C GLY A 26 1.27 -6.10 9.76
N ASN A 27 1.17 -6.38 11.07
CA ASN A 27 0.16 -5.79 11.97
C ASN A 27 0.24 -4.25 12.08
N TRP A 28 1.35 -3.66 11.66
CA TRP A 28 1.50 -2.20 11.62
C TRP A 28 0.56 -1.54 10.60
N LEU A 29 0.07 -2.28 9.60
CA LEU A 29 -0.93 -1.78 8.66
C LEU A 29 -2.25 -1.44 9.37
N GLU A 30 -2.69 -2.31 10.28
CA GLU A 30 -3.91 -2.09 11.08
C GLU A 30 -3.75 -0.87 11.99
N GLN A 31 -2.56 -0.68 12.58
CA GLN A 31 -2.22 0.50 13.38
C GLN A 31 -2.18 1.78 12.53
N ALA A 32 -1.77 1.68 11.27
CA ALA A 32 -1.86 2.76 10.29
C ALA A 32 -3.29 2.93 9.72
N GLY A 33 -4.25 2.16 10.24
CA GLY A 33 -5.65 2.24 9.91
C GLY A 33 -6.08 1.37 8.73
N PHE A 34 -5.22 0.54 8.12
CA PHE A 34 -5.54 -0.35 6.98
C PHE A 34 -5.84 -1.78 7.43
N SER A 35 -6.96 -2.32 6.95
CA SER A 35 -7.49 -3.65 7.26
C SER A 35 -7.65 -4.48 6.00
N ALA A 36 -7.70 -5.81 6.17
CA ALA A 36 -8.01 -6.72 5.07
C ALA A 36 -9.39 -6.41 4.49
N GLY A 37 -9.47 -6.29 3.16
CA GLY A 37 -10.71 -5.96 2.44
C GLY A 37 -10.92 -4.47 2.17
N ASP A 38 -10.10 -3.58 2.76
CA ASP A 38 -10.14 -2.16 2.43
C ASP A 38 -9.77 -1.91 0.97
N LYS A 39 -10.53 -1.01 0.34
CA LYS A 39 -10.18 -0.46 -0.96
C LYS A 39 -9.23 0.71 -0.77
N ILE A 40 -8.18 0.76 -1.60
CA ILE A 40 -7.16 1.80 -1.53
C ILE A 40 -6.90 2.39 -2.92
N THR A 41 -6.53 3.67 -2.92
CA THR A 41 -5.98 4.37 -4.08
C THR A 41 -4.49 4.64 -3.83
N VAL A 42 -3.67 4.40 -4.85
CA VAL A 42 -2.24 4.74 -4.85
C VAL A 42 -2.00 5.84 -5.87
N LYS A 43 -1.55 7.01 -5.41
CA LYS A 43 -1.08 8.09 -6.29
C LYS A 43 0.41 7.93 -6.51
N CYS A 44 0.81 7.82 -7.78
CA CYS A 44 2.19 7.65 -8.19
C CYS A 44 2.79 8.99 -8.63
N GLN A 45 3.89 9.38 -7.98
CA GLN A 45 4.71 10.54 -8.32
C GLN A 45 6.17 10.12 -8.41
N GLN A 46 7.02 10.96 -9.01
CA GLN A 46 8.45 10.65 -9.12
C GLN A 46 9.07 10.53 -7.73
N GLY A 47 9.54 9.33 -7.38
CA GLY A 47 10.15 9.05 -6.08
C GLY A 47 9.18 8.97 -4.90
N GLN A 48 7.87 9.07 -5.13
CA GLN A 48 6.87 9.09 -4.05
C GLN A 48 5.61 8.32 -4.43
N LEU A 49 5.15 7.48 -3.50
CA LEU A 49 3.84 6.83 -3.57
C LEU A 49 3.02 7.28 -2.37
N VAL A 50 1.81 7.77 -2.63
CA VAL A 50 0.85 8.11 -1.57
C VAL A 50 -0.29 7.11 -1.61
N ILE A 51 -0.41 6.31 -0.56
CA ILE A 51 -1.46 5.30 -0.41
C ILE A 51 -2.54 5.85 0.50
N THR A 52 -3.79 5.78 0.07
CA THR A 52 -4.93 6.30 0.83
C THR A 52 -6.09 5.35 0.71
N LYS A 53 -6.87 5.17 1.79
CA LYS A 53 -8.13 4.44 1.70
C LYS A 53 -9.11 5.16 0.79
N ASP A 54 -9.84 4.36 0.02
CA ASP A 54 -11.02 4.87 -0.66
C ASP A 54 -12.09 5.13 0.39
N ARG A 55 -12.59 6.36 0.45
CA ARG A 55 -13.77 6.67 1.26
C ARG A 55 -14.97 6.02 0.60
N THR A 56 -15.63 5.11 1.31
CA THR A 56 -16.95 4.66 0.89
C THR A 56 -17.98 5.74 1.22
N ARG A 57 -19.15 5.71 0.57
CA ARG A 57 -20.24 6.65 0.87
C ARG A 57 -20.69 6.63 2.34
N ALA A 58 -20.36 5.58 3.10
CA ALA A 58 -20.61 5.49 4.53
C ALA A 58 -19.71 6.46 5.33
N ASP A 59 -18.47 6.68 4.90
CA ASP A 59 -17.48 7.55 5.56
C ASP A 59 -17.68 9.05 5.26
N LEU A 60 -18.61 9.38 4.36
CA LEU A 60 -18.93 10.76 3.95
C LEU A 60 -20.16 11.34 4.69
N ARG A 61 -20.71 10.59 5.66
CA ARG A 61 -21.91 10.98 6.41
C ARG A 61 -21.64 11.33 7.88
N GLU A 62 -20.40 11.67 8.22
CA GLU A 62 -20.04 12.25 9.51
C GLU A 62 -19.70 13.73 9.36
#